data_AF-A0A2V7IGM8-F1
#
_entry.id   AF-A0A2V7IGM8-F1
#
_cell.length_a   1.000
_cell.length_b   1.000
_cell.length_c   1.000
_cell.angle_alpha   90.00
_cell.angle_beta   90.00
_cell.angle_gamma   90.00
#
_symmetry.space_group_name_H-M   'P 1'
#
loop_
_entity.id
_entity.type
_entity.pdbx_description
1 polymer ?
#
loop_
_entity_poly.entity_id
_entity_poly.type
_entity_poly.pdbx_seq_one_letter_code
_entity_poly.pdbx_strand_id
1 'polypeptide(L)'
;MTDVADRTERYVADFEAFARNGASGAPGWLRELREGAIGRFAELGFPTMKQEEWRFTSVAPITEAEFTLAPAPCSPGPSGTPLGLPAPSDIERLCVGAGPRVVFVDGRHAPTLSTPADLAGGVWAGSLAAAFRTDAARAELARAHLARHARWRDSAFAALNTAFLADGAFVQVPADVTLEQPLEVVFLATGRALADGPIVSHPRSLIVVERGARATVVETYAGISEGVYWTNAVTEVVVGEGARA
;
A
#
# COMPACT_ATOMS: atom_id res chain seq x y z
N MET A 1 8.39 -28.19 12.94
CA MET A 1 8.33 -27.84 11.50
C MET A 1 6.91 -27.63 11.01
N THR A 2 5.89 -28.16 11.70
CA THR A 2 4.47 -28.06 11.31
C THR A 2 3.86 -26.66 11.50
N ASP A 3 4.34 -25.85 12.44
CA ASP A 3 3.73 -24.55 12.82
C ASP A 3 4.03 -23.38 11.86
N VAL A 4 5.21 -23.33 11.22
CA VAL A 4 5.58 -22.22 10.30
C VAL A 4 5.00 -22.42 8.89
N ALA A 5 4.88 -23.66 8.45
CA ALA A 5 4.25 -24.01 7.18
C ALA A 5 2.75 -23.66 7.21
N ASP A 6 2.07 -24.03 8.31
CA ASP A 6 0.65 -23.74 8.57
C ASP A 6 0.34 -22.23 8.51
N ARG A 7 1.22 -21.39 9.10
CA ARG A 7 1.07 -19.92 9.09
C ARG A 7 1.23 -19.30 7.70
N THR A 8 2.07 -19.88 6.84
CA THR A 8 2.29 -19.37 5.47
C THR A 8 1.13 -19.77 4.57
N GLU A 9 0.60 -20.99 4.73
CA GLU A 9 -0.55 -21.51 3.99
C GLU A 9 -1.80 -20.64 4.18
N ARG A 10 -2.03 -20.09 5.37
CA ARG A 10 -3.12 -19.14 5.61
C ARG A 10 -3.07 -17.92 4.70
N TYR A 11 -1.92 -17.25 4.58
CA TYR A 11 -1.80 -16.06 3.72
C TYR A 11 -1.95 -16.40 2.24
N VAL A 12 -1.59 -17.62 1.83
CA VAL A 12 -1.89 -18.12 0.48
C VAL A 12 -3.40 -18.26 0.27
N ALA A 13 -4.12 -18.86 1.22
CA ALA A 13 -5.58 -18.97 1.16
C ALA A 13 -6.28 -17.59 1.18
N ASP A 14 -5.81 -16.66 2.00
CA ASP A 14 -6.30 -15.28 2.05
C ASP A 14 -6.05 -14.57 0.70
N PHE A 15 -4.91 -14.82 0.07
CA PHE A 15 -4.61 -14.28 -1.26
C PHE A 15 -5.56 -14.84 -2.32
N GLU A 16 -5.92 -16.12 -2.28
CA GLU A 16 -6.90 -16.68 -3.21
C GLU A 16 -8.28 -16.03 -3.05
N ALA A 17 -8.72 -15.78 -1.81
CA ALA A 17 -9.95 -15.05 -1.54
C ALA A 17 -9.89 -13.60 -2.06
N PHE A 18 -8.76 -12.93 -1.83
CA PHE A 18 -8.48 -11.60 -2.36
C PHE A 18 -8.47 -11.57 -3.90
N ALA A 19 -7.84 -12.55 -4.55
CA ALA A 19 -7.75 -12.63 -6.01
C ALA A 19 -9.12 -12.80 -6.67
N ARG A 20 -10.06 -13.53 -6.03
CA ARG A 20 -11.44 -13.70 -6.52
C ARG A 20 -12.29 -12.43 -6.38
N ASN A 21 -12.16 -11.70 -5.28
CA ASN A 21 -13.13 -10.67 -4.89
C ASN A 21 -12.58 -9.23 -4.89
N GLY A 22 -11.33 -9.05 -4.48
CA GLY A 22 -10.69 -7.74 -4.26
C GLY A 22 -9.79 -7.26 -5.39
N ALA A 23 -9.53 -8.10 -6.39
CA ALA A 23 -8.62 -7.84 -7.51
C ALA A 23 -9.32 -7.80 -8.89
N SER A 24 -10.65 -7.96 -8.92
CA SER A 24 -11.45 -8.02 -10.15
C SER A 24 -11.43 -6.66 -10.87
N GLY A 25 -10.66 -6.58 -11.96
CA GLY A 25 -10.48 -5.35 -12.74
C GLY A 25 -9.02 -4.89 -12.86
N ALA A 26 -8.07 -5.58 -12.22
CA ALA A 26 -6.65 -5.33 -12.46
C ALA A 26 -6.22 -5.78 -13.87
N PRO A 27 -5.25 -5.09 -14.50
CA PRO A 27 -4.63 -5.54 -15.76
C PRO A 27 -4.02 -6.95 -15.63
N GLY A 28 -3.99 -7.71 -16.73
CA GLY A 28 -3.47 -9.09 -16.76
C GLY A 28 -2.06 -9.22 -16.17
N TRP A 29 -1.15 -8.33 -16.56
CA TRP A 29 0.23 -8.32 -16.07
C TRP A 29 0.34 -8.14 -14.54
N LEU A 30 -0.59 -7.39 -13.93
CA LEU A 30 -0.60 -7.15 -12.48
C LEU A 30 -1.11 -8.38 -11.74
N ARG A 31 -2.04 -9.13 -12.35
CA ARG A 31 -2.48 -10.43 -11.83
C ARG A 31 -1.32 -11.44 -11.81
N GLU A 32 -0.61 -11.58 -12.92
CA GLU A 32 0.56 -12.46 -13.03
C GLU A 32 1.66 -12.08 -12.02
N LEU A 33 1.90 -10.77 -11.84
CA LEU A 33 2.83 -10.26 -10.84
C LEU A 33 2.44 -10.68 -9.42
N ARG A 34 1.16 -10.53 -9.07
CA ARG A 34 0.63 -10.91 -7.74
C ARG A 34 0.70 -12.42 -7.50
N GLU A 35 0.34 -13.22 -8.51
CA GLU A 35 0.44 -14.69 -8.46
C GLU A 35 1.89 -15.16 -8.29
N GLY A 36 2.83 -14.55 -9.03
CA GLY A 36 4.25 -14.83 -8.84
C GLY A 36 4.75 -14.43 -7.45
N ALA A 37 4.24 -13.30 -6.92
CA ALA A 37 4.63 -12.81 -5.60
C ALA A 37 4.12 -13.67 -4.45
N ILE A 38 2.88 -14.17 -4.51
CA ILE A 38 2.37 -15.08 -3.47
C ILE A 38 3.10 -16.42 -3.50
N GLY A 39 3.39 -16.95 -4.70
CA GLY A 39 4.17 -18.18 -4.84
C GLY A 39 5.56 -18.01 -4.24
N ARG A 40 6.18 -16.86 -4.48
CA ARG A 40 7.50 -16.56 -3.89
C ARG A 40 7.45 -16.38 -2.38
N PHE A 41 6.40 -15.75 -1.85
CA PHE A 41 6.19 -15.69 -0.41
C PHE A 41 6.06 -17.09 0.21
N ALA A 42 5.33 -18.00 -0.44
CA ALA A 42 5.18 -19.38 0.00
C ALA A 42 6.52 -20.15 0.03
N GLU A 43 7.41 -19.89 -0.93
CA GLU A 43 8.77 -20.47 -0.95
C GLU A 43 9.69 -19.89 0.14
N LEU A 44 9.64 -18.58 0.35
CA LEU A 44 10.50 -17.88 1.31
C LEU A 44 10.07 -18.14 2.76
N GLY A 45 8.76 -18.16 3.00
CA GLY A 45 8.15 -18.11 4.32
C GLY A 45 8.46 -16.79 5.05
N PHE A 46 7.93 -16.67 6.27
CA PHE A 46 8.33 -15.56 7.15
C PHE A 46 9.81 -15.67 7.54
N PRO A 47 10.51 -14.54 7.64
CA PRO A 47 11.89 -14.55 8.06
C PRO A 47 12.02 -15.04 9.50
N THR A 48 13.21 -15.52 9.85
CA THR A 48 13.49 -16.03 11.20
C THR A 48 14.77 -15.40 11.73
N MET A 49 14.94 -15.40 13.05
CA MET A 49 16.16 -14.91 13.73
C MET A 49 17.45 -15.67 13.33
N LYS A 50 17.34 -16.74 12.54
CA LYS A 50 18.50 -17.46 11.95
C LYS A 50 19.09 -16.73 10.73
N GLN A 51 18.31 -15.85 10.09
CA GLN A 51 18.75 -15.03 8.96
C GLN A 51 19.43 -13.78 9.52
N GLU A 52 20.61 -13.41 8.99
CA GLU A 52 21.42 -12.32 9.55
C GLU A 52 20.65 -10.98 9.57
N GLU A 53 19.88 -10.67 8.52
CA GLU A 53 19.03 -9.48 8.43
C GLU A 53 17.95 -9.40 9.52
N TRP A 54 17.58 -10.53 10.11
CA TRP A 54 16.50 -10.66 11.11
C TRP A 54 17.00 -11.10 12.48
N ARG A 55 18.32 -11.23 12.68
CA ARG A 55 18.92 -11.73 13.92
C ARG A 55 18.50 -10.99 15.18
N PHE A 56 18.09 -9.73 15.06
CA PHE A 56 17.71 -8.86 16.17
C PHE A 56 16.25 -8.39 16.11
N THR A 57 15.45 -8.91 15.18
CA THR A 57 14.06 -8.48 14.97
C THR A 57 13.15 -9.70 14.85
N SER A 58 12.49 -10.07 15.95
CA SER A 58 11.56 -11.19 15.94
C SER A 58 10.27 -10.81 15.23
N VAL A 59 9.86 -11.61 14.25
CA VAL A 59 8.55 -11.50 13.57
C VAL A 59 7.45 -12.32 14.23
N ALA A 60 7.74 -12.95 15.37
CA ALA A 60 6.76 -13.75 16.10
C ALA A 60 5.41 -13.02 16.34
N PRO A 61 5.38 -11.73 16.76
CA PRO A 61 4.12 -11.01 16.95
C PRO A 61 3.26 -10.88 15.69
N ILE A 62 3.88 -10.90 14.51
CA ILE A 62 3.17 -10.87 13.23
C ILE A 62 2.62 -12.26 12.90
N THR A 63 3.45 -13.29 13.06
CA THR A 63 3.12 -14.65 12.65
C THR A 63 2.20 -15.40 13.61
N GLU A 64 2.16 -15.01 14.89
CA GLU A 64 1.31 -15.62 15.93
C GLU A 64 -0.07 -14.97 15.99
N ALA A 65 -0.19 -13.74 15.52
CA ALA A 65 -1.47 -13.05 15.45
C ALA A 65 -2.20 -13.40 14.15
N GLU A 66 -3.50 -13.62 14.29
CA GLU A 66 -4.39 -13.97 13.19
C GLU A 66 -4.87 -12.72 12.45
N PHE A 67 -3.98 -12.08 11.70
CA PHE A 67 -4.35 -10.89 10.94
C PHE A 67 -5.24 -11.25 9.75
N THR A 68 -6.28 -10.45 9.54
CA THR A 68 -7.18 -10.55 8.39
C THR A 68 -7.00 -9.32 7.49
N LEU A 69 -6.98 -9.51 6.17
CA LEU A 69 -6.87 -8.39 5.23
C LEU A 69 -8.02 -7.40 5.45
N ALA A 70 -7.68 -6.12 5.59
CA ALA A 70 -8.68 -5.12 5.87
C ALA A 70 -9.75 -5.01 4.75
N PRO A 71 -11.04 -4.96 5.11
CA PRO A 71 -12.15 -4.95 4.17
C PRO A 71 -12.33 -3.55 3.59
N ALA A 72 -13.14 -3.43 2.53
CA ALA A 72 -13.38 -2.10 1.96
C ALA A 72 -14.21 -1.27 2.95
N PRO A 73 -14.05 0.08 2.99
CA PRO A 73 -14.85 0.94 3.86
C PRO A 73 -16.37 0.73 3.70
N CYS A 74 -16.82 0.35 2.50
CA CYS A 74 -18.24 0.06 2.23
C CYS A 74 -18.65 -1.41 2.45
N SER A 75 -17.73 -2.27 2.92
CA SER A 75 -18.07 -3.64 3.31
C SER A 75 -18.91 -3.61 4.59
N PRO A 76 -19.86 -4.56 4.76
CA PRO A 76 -20.60 -4.69 6.01
C PRO A 76 -19.63 -4.92 7.16
N GLY A 77 -19.70 -4.10 8.21
CA GLY A 77 -19.00 -4.37 9.45
C GLY A 77 -19.63 -5.54 10.22
N PRO A 78 -19.04 -5.96 11.36
CA PRO A 78 -19.56 -7.06 12.19
C PRO A 78 -21.03 -6.86 12.63
N SER A 79 -21.47 -5.61 12.75
CA SER A 79 -22.84 -5.20 13.10
C SER A 79 -23.74 -4.92 11.90
N GLY A 80 -23.32 -5.21 10.66
CA GLY A 80 -24.06 -4.89 9.44
C GLY A 80 -24.09 -3.41 9.06
N THR A 81 -23.53 -2.53 9.90
CA THR A 81 -23.29 -1.12 9.57
C THR A 81 -22.00 -0.98 8.75
N PRO A 82 -21.97 -0.20 7.66
CA PRO A 82 -20.74 0.05 6.91
C PRO A 82 -19.63 0.57 7.81
N LEU A 83 -18.40 0.14 7.55
CA LEU A 83 -17.22 0.65 8.26
C LEU A 83 -17.03 2.13 7.92
N GLY A 84 -17.43 3.00 8.84
CA GLY A 84 -17.32 4.45 8.64
C GLY A 84 -15.87 4.89 8.47
N LEU A 85 -15.65 5.84 7.55
CA LEU A 85 -14.38 6.54 7.37
C LEU A 85 -14.06 7.40 8.61
N PRO A 86 -12.76 7.65 8.89
CA PRO A 86 -12.34 8.64 9.88
C PRO A 86 -12.89 10.03 9.57
N ALA A 87 -13.01 10.88 10.59
CA ALA A 87 -13.42 12.26 10.40
C ALA A 87 -12.26 13.07 9.76
N PRO A 88 -12.55 14.11 8.96
CA PRO A 88 -11.50 15.00 8.43
C PRO A 88 -10.56 15.55 9.51
N SER A 89 -11.09 15.83 10.71
CA SER A 89 -10.32 16.29 11.87
C SER A 89 -9.28 15.29 12.39
N ASP A 90 -9.47 13.99 12.14
CA ASP A 90 -8.48 12.97 12.51
C ASP A 90 -7.23 13.05 11.62
N ILE A 91 -7.39 13.59 10.40
CA ILE A 91 -6.36 13.74 9.39
C ILE A 91 -5.65 15.08 9.52
N GLU A 92 -6.40 16.16 9.76
CA GLU A 92 -5.86 17.51 9.90
C GLU A 92 -4.75 17.60 10.95
N ARG A 93 -4.86 16.81 12.03
CA ARG A 93 -3.83 16.72 13.09
C ARG A 93 -2.53 16.08 12.64
N LEU A 94 -2.57 15.30 11.56
CA LEU A 94 -1.43 14.58 11.00
C LEU A 94 -0.80 15.33 9.83
N CYS A 95 -1.47 16.35 9.31
CA CYS A 95 -1.01 17.12 8.17
C CYS A 95 0.19 17.99 8.57
N VAL A 96 1.25 17.93 7.78
CA VAL A 96 2.48 18.71 7.95
C VAL A 96 2.32 20.10 7.32
N GLY A 97 1.33 20.29 6.43
CA GLY A 97 1.02 21.60 5.86
C GLY A 97 -0.35 21.70 5.21
N ALA A 98 -0.51 22.71 4.36
CA ALA A 98 -1.71 22.93 3.55
C ALA A 98 -1.56 22.40 2.11
N GLY A 99 -0.61 21.49 1.90
CA GLY A 99 -0.29 20.93 0.58
C GLY A 99 -1.34 19.93 0.08
N PRO A 100 -1.17 19.45 -1.18
CA PRO A 100 -2.00 18.36 -1.70
C PRO A 100 -1.83 17.10 -0.86
N ARG A 101 -2.91 16.33 -0.70
CA ARG A 101 -2.93 15.13 0.13
C ARG A 101 -3.64 13.97 -0.54
N VAL A 102 -3.09 12.77 -0.39
CA VAL A 102 -3.72 11.51 -0.80
C VAL A 102 -3.86 10.64 0.44
N VAL A 103 -5.09 10.26 0.77
CA VAL A 103 -5.40 9.53 2.00
C VAL A 103 -5.84 8.11 1.67
N PHE A 104 -5.28 7.16 2.42
CA PHE A 104 -5.66 5.76 2.41
C PHE A 104 -6.09 5.36 3.82
N VAL A 105 -7.20 4.63 3.92
CA VAL A 105 -7.71 4.08 5.17
C VAL A 105 -7.72 2.56 5.02
N ASP A 106 -7.01 1.88 5.90
CA ASP A 106 -6.83 0.43 5.91
C ASP A 106 -6.43 -0.13 4.53
N GLY A 107 -5.50 0.57 3.86
CA GLY A 107 -4.96 0.20 2.56
C GLY A 107 -5.83 0.56 1.35
N ARG A 108 -6.94 1.31 1.53
CA ARG A 108 -7.78 1.77 0.40
C ARG A 108 -7.86 3.28 0.30
N HIS A 109 -7.79 3.78 -0.93
CA HIS A 109 -7.90 5.20 -1.21
C HIS A 109 -9.24 5.77 -0.72
N ALA A 110 -9.21 6.91 -0.04
CA ALA A 110 -10.36 7.64 0.48
C ALA A 110 -10.49 9.00 -0.24
N PRO A 111 -11.21 9.07 -1.38
CA PRO A 111 -11.29 10.28 -2.18
C PRO A 111 -11.89 11.48 -1.44
N THR A 112 -12.88 11.24 -0.58
CA THR A 112 -13.54 12.30 0.22
C THR A 112 -12.63 12.94 1.27
N LEU A 113 -11.50 12.29 1.56
CA LEU A 113 -10.48 12.74 2.51
C LEU A 113 -9.21 13.25 1.80
N SER A 114 -9.16 13.14 0.47
CA SER A 114 -8.01 13.47 -0.36
C SER A 114 -8.26 14.75 -1.17
N THR A 115 -7.20 15.42 -1.61
CA THR A 115 -7.32 16.43 -2.66
C THR A 115 -7.60 15.78 -4.01
N PRO A 116 -8.18 16.51 -4.99
CA PRO A 116 -8.31 16.01 -6.36
C PRO A 116 -6.97 15.53 -6.92
N ALA A 117 -6.99 14.46 -7.70
CA ALA A 117 -5.77 13.78 -8.12
C ALA A 117 -4.94 14.56 -9.15
N ASP A 118 -5.60 15.31 -10.04
CA ASP A 118 -4.95 16.20 -10.99
C ASP A 118 -4.60 17.53 -10.28
N LEU A 119 -3.31 17.79 -10.16
CA LEU A 119 -2.74 18.98 -9.54
C LEU A 119 -2.15 19.92 -10.60
N ALA A 120 -1.74 21.12 -10.17
CA ALA A 120 -1.13 22.11 -11.06
C ALA A 120 0.14 21.56 -11.73
N GLY A 121 0.43 22.03 -12.96
CA GLY A 121 1.61 21.61 -13.72
C GLY A 121 1.54 20.18 -14.27
N GLY A 122 0.35 19.55 -14.30
CA GLY A 122 0.19 18.18 -14.76
C GLY A 122 0.65 17.11 -13.77
N VAL A 123 0.98 17.53 -12.53
CA VAL A 123 1.25 16.61 -11.42
C VAL A 123 0.01 15.78 -11.16
N TRP A 124 0.21 14.48 -10.95
CA TRP A 124 -0.87 13.57 -10.61
C TRP A 124 -0.54 12.85 -9.31
N ALA A 125 -1.49 12.80 -8.38
CA ALA A 125 -1.33 12.09 -7.12
C ALA A 125 -2.65 11.47 -6.65
N GLY A 126 -2.70 10.16 -6.53
CA GLY A 126 -3.95 9.47 -6.18
C GLY A 126 -3.83 7.95 -6.14
N SER A 127 -4.97 7.28 -6.32
CA SER A 127 -5.08 5.82 -6.39
C SER A 127 -4.41 5.23 -7.63
N LEU A 128 -3.41 4.39 -7.45
CA LEU A 128 -2.76 3.61 -8.51
C LEU A 128 -3.79 2.83 -9.34
N ALA A 129 -4.81 2.25 -8.68
CA ALA A 129 -5.90 1.57 -9.39
C ALA A 129 -6.74 2.53 -10.26
N ALA A 130 -6.92 3.79 -9.84
CA ALA A 130 -7.54 4.82 -10.66
C ALA A 130 -6.66 5.20 -11.85
N ALA A 131 -5.35 5.39 -11.65
CA ALA A 131 -4.40 5.70 -12.73
C ALA A 131 -4.45 4.65 -13.86
N PHE A 132 -4.53 3.37 -13.52
CA PHE A 132 -4.69 2.29 -14.52
C PHE A 132 -5.97 2.36 -15.34
N ARG A 133 -7.04 2.94 -14.79
CA ARG A 133 -8.35 3.00 -15.46
C ARG A 133 -8.58 4.29 -16.24
N THR A 134 -7.99 5.39 -15.81
CA THR A 134 -8.35 6.73 -16.30
C THR A 134 -7.38 7.29 -17.33
N ASP A 135 -6.14 6.83 -17.38
CA ASP A 135 -5.11 7.40 -18.25
C ASP A 135 -4.09 6.34 -18.71
N ALA A 136 -4.02 6.11 -20.02
CA ALA A 136 -3.16 5.08 -20.59
C ALA A 136 -1.65 5.40 -20.46
N ALA A 137 -1.27 6.68 -20.53
CA ALA A 137 0.13 7.08 -20.39
C ALA A 137 0.60 6.90 -18.94
N ARG A 138 -0.24 7.27 -17.98
CA ARG A 138 0.02 7.04 -16.55
C ARG A 138 0.05 5.54 -16.22
N ALA A 139 -0.86 4.77 -16.81
CA ALA A 139 -0.89 3.32 -16.65
C ALA A 139 0.41 2.66 -17.13
N GLU A 140 0.93 3.09 -18.27
CA GLU A 140 2.19 2.56 -18.81
C GLU A 140 3.40 3.02 -17.98
N LEU A 141 3.44 4.28 -17.54
CA LEU A 141 4.48 4.78 -16.64
C LEU A 141 4.50 4.00 -15.32
N ALA A 142 3.34 3.80 -14.69
CA ALA A 142 3.22 3.01 -13.47
C ALA A 142 3.68 1.56 -13.71
N ARG A 143 3.27 0.92 -14.81
CA ARG A 143 3.70 -0.43 -15.18
C ARG A 143 5.22 -0.55 -15.36
N ALA A 144 5.86 0.49 -15.90
CA ALA A 144 7.30 0.50 -16.14
C ALA A 144 8.12 0.41 -14.84
N HIS A 145 7.57 0.91 -13.72
CA HIS A 145 8.30 1.04 -12.45
C HIS A 145 7.75 0.18 -11.30
N LEU A 146 6.48 -0.20 -11.32
CA LEU A 146 5.85 -0.95 -10.23
C LEU A 146 6.51 -2.32 -10.02
N ALA A 147 6.89 -2.61 -8.77
CA ALA A 147 7.56 -3.84 -8.36
C ALA A 147 8.87 -4.12 -9.11
N ARG A 148 9.57 -3.06 -9.54
CA ARG A 148 10.90 -3.15 -10.18
C ARG A 148 12.04 -2.79 -9.24
N HIS A 149 11.76 -1.98 -8.22
CA HIS A 149 12.76 -1.41 -7.33
C HIS A 149 12.72 -2.08 -5.96
N ALA A 150 11.53 -2.48 -5.49
CA ALA A 150 11.39 -3.36 -4.34
C ALA A 150 11.75 -4.81 -4.72
N ARG A 151 12.80 -5.37 -4.11
CA ARG A 151 13.29 -6.75 -4.36
C ARG A 151 12.37 -7.82 -3.78
N TRP A 152 11.14 -7.90 -4.28
CA TRP A 152 10.11 -8.84 -3.80
C TRP A 152 10.49 -10.31 -4.00
N ARG A 153 11.45 -10.61 -4.88
CA ARG A 153 11.99 -11.96 -5.04
C ARG A 153 12.89 -12.41 -3.88
N ASP A 154 13.42 -11.48 -3.10
CA ASP A 154 14.39 -11.77 -2.04
C ASP A 154 13.83 -11.47 -0.64
N SER A 155 12.75 -10.68 -0.56
CA SER A 155 12.14 -10.27 0.71
C SER A 155 10.71 -10.79 0.82
N ALA A 156 10.45 -11.60 1.86
CA ALA A 156 9.14 -12.16 2.15
C ALA A 156 8.06 -11.08 2.35
N PHE A 157 8.37 -10.01 3.07
CA PHE A 157 7.40 -8.92 3.30
C PHE A 157 7.11 -8.13 2.03
N ALA A 158 8.12 -7.91 1.17
CA ALA A 158 7.91 -7.30 -0.14
C ALA A 158 7.13 -8.22 -1.09
N ALA A 159 7.37 -9.54 -1.05
CA ALA A 159 6.58 -10.53 -1.79
C ALA A 159 5.11 -10.49 -1.35
N LEU A 160 4.86 -10.52 -0.04
CA LEU A 160 3.51 -10.47 0.52
C LEU A 160 2.79 -9.15 0.18
N ASN A 161 3.47 -8.01 0.31
CA ASN A 161 2.91 -6.72 -0.10
C ASN A 161 2.58 -6.71 -1.61
N THR A 162 3.47 -7.25 -2.45
CA THR A 162 3.26 -7.33 -3.91
C THR A 162 2.08 -8.24 -4.26
N ALA A 163 1.89 -9.34 -3.54
CA ALA A 163 0.77 -10.25 -3.72
C ALA A 163 -0.57 -9.54 -3.43
N PHE A 164 -0.68 -8.85 -2.30
CA PHE A 164 -1.91 -8.17 -1.88
C PHE A 164 -2.09 -6.76 -2.45
N LEU A 165 -1.30 -6.37 -3.44
CA LEU A 165 -1.31 -5.03 -4.04
C LEU A 165 -2.63 -4.73 -4.75
N ALA A 166 -3.68 -4.33 -4.05
CA ALA A 166 -4.99 -4.02 -4.64
C ALA A 166 -5.05 -2.61 -5.26
N ASP A 167 -4.50 -1.65 -4.52
CA ASP A 167 -4.42 -0.23 -4.80
C ASP A 167 -3.17 0.33 -4.09
N GLY A 168 -2.86 1.59 -4.30
CA GLY A 168 -1.73 2.26 -3.66
C GLY A 168 -1.66 3.73 -4.01
N ALA A 169 -0.75 4.46 -3.38
CA ALA A 169 -0.42 5.81 -3.80
C ALA A 169 0.40 5.74 -5.09
N PHE A 170 -0.05 6.44 -6.12
CA PHE A 170 0.78 6.75 -7.28
C PHE A 170 0.96 8.27 -7.33
N VAL A 171 2.20 8.70 -7.51
CA VAL A 171 2.55 10.12 -7.63
C VAL A 171 3.43 10.26 -8.87
N GLN A 172 3.02 11.11 -9.80
CA GLN A 172 3.79 11.48 -10.96
C GLN A 172 4.02 12.99 -10.94
N VAL A 173 5.29 13.39 -10.93
CA VAL A 173 5.71 14.77 -11.10
C VAL A 173 6.37 14.88 -12.48
N PRO A 174 5.72 15.52 -13.48
CA PRO A 174 6.22 15.59 -14.84
C PRO A 174 7.57 16.32 -14.96
N ALA A 175 8.28 16.07 -16.05
CA ALA A 175 9.58 16.67 -16.29
C ALA A 175 9.58 18.20 -16.15
N ASP A 176 10.64 18.73 -15.54
CA ASP A 176 10.87 20.16 -15.31
C ASP A 176 9.77 20.88 -14.49
N VAL A 177 8.88 20.14 -13.81
CA VAL A 177 7.85 20.70 -12.91
C VAL A 177 8.38 20.76 -11.47
N THR A 178 8.13 21.87 -10.79
CA THR A 178 8.40 22.01 -9.35
C THR A 178 7.08 22.06 -8.58
N LEU A 179 6.89 21.11 -7.67
CA LEU A 179 5.81 21.12 -6.69
C LEU A 179 6.28 21.86 -5.43
N GLU A 180 5.85 23.11 -5.29
CA GLU A 180 6.30 24.02 -4.22
C GLU A 180 5.84 23.56 -2.82
N GLN A 181 4.64 23.00 -2.72
CA GLN A 181 4.10 22.49 -1.46
C GLN A 181 4.40 20.99 -1.31
N PRO A 182 4.74 20.52 -0.10
CA PRO A 182 4.89 19.09 0.13
C PRO A 182 3.60 18.32 -0.22
N LEU A 183 3.77 17.20 -0.91
CA LEU A 183 2.69 16.26 -1.17
C LEU A 183 2.60 15.25 -0.03
N GLU A 184 1.44 15.15 0.60
CA GLU A 184 1.23 14.27 1.74
C GLU A 184 0.55 12.98 1.30
N VAL A 185 1.14 11.84 1.62
CA VAL A 185 0.53 10.51 1.46
C VAL A 185 0.25 9.95 2.85
N VAL A 186 -1.01 9.88 3.23
CA VAL A 186 -1.42 9.50 4.58
C VAL A 186 -2.05 8.10 4.56
N PHE A 187 -1.44 7.17 5.28
CA PHE A 187 -1.96 5.83 5.52
C PHE A 187 -2.49 5.72 6.95
N LEU A 188 -3.81 5.64 7.09
CA LEU A 188 -4.49 5.48 8.36
C LEU A 188 -4.86 4.01 8.59
N ALA A 189 -4.47 3.49 9.75
CA ALA A 189 -4.98 2.23 10.27
C ALA A 189 -6.09 2.52 11.28
N THR A 190 -7.27 1.95 11.06
CA THR A 190 -8.39 2.12 12.00
C THR A 190 -8.18 1.30 13.27
N GLY A 191 -7.37 0.25 13.24
CA GLY A 191 -7.14 -0.68 14.35
C GLY A 191 -8.39 -1.45 14.75
N ARG A 192 -9.47 -1.41 13.96
CA ARG A 192 -10.72 -2.08 14.28
C ARG A 192 -10.57 -3.58 14.00
N ALA A 193 -10.58 -4.38 15.07
CA ALA A 193 -10.67 -5.83 14.93
C ALA A 193 -12.00 -6.22 14.27
N LEU A 194 -11.92 -7.23 13.41
CA LEU A 194 -13.09 -7.89 12.83
C LEU A 194 -13.44 -9.15 13.63
N ALA A 195 -14.49 -9.86 13.21
CA ALA A 195 -14.85 -11.15 13.79
C ALA A 195 -13.67 -12.14 13.80
N ASP A 196 -12.81 -12.06 12.77
CA ASP A 196 -11.68 -12.97 12.54
C ASP A 196 -10.32 -12.41 13.04
N GLY A 197 -10.34 -11.36 13.88
CA GLY A 197 -9.14 -10.84 14.54
C GLY A 197 -8.67 -9.45 14.07
N PRO A 198 -7.43 -9.06 14.42
CA PRO A 198 -6.86 -7.77 14.02
C PRO A 198 -6.67 -7.67 12.50
N ILE A 199 -6.54 -6.44 11.99
CA ILE A 199 -6.45 -6.21 10.54
C ILE A 199 -5.02 -5.99 10.06
N VAL A 200 -4.74 -6.44 8.83
CA VAL A 200 -3.54 -6.10 8.08
C VAL A 200 -3.88 -5.26 6.85
N SER A 201 -3.02 -4.29 6.54
CA SER A 201 -2.99 -3.60 5.26
C SER A 201 -1.61 -3.70 4.61
N HIS A 202 -1.59 -3.68 3.28
CA HIS A 202 -0.37 -3.73 2.48
C HIS A 202 -0.21 -2.43 1.65
N PRO A 203 0.06 -1.26 2.26
CA PRO A 203 0.28 -0.02 1.52
C PRO A 203 1.37 -0.15 0.46
N ARG A 204 1.08 0.37 -0.73
CA ARG A 204 2.06 0.52 -1.80
C ARG A 204 2.10 1.98 -2.22
N SER A 205 3.31 2.52 -2.32
CA SER A 205 3.56 3.82 -2.93
C SER A 205 4.49 3.67 -4.11
N LEU A 206 4.13 4.27 -5.24
CA LEU A 206 4.99 4.45 -6.39
C LEU A 206 5.09 5.96 -6.68
N ILE A 207 6.27 6.53 -6.46
CA ILE A 207 6.55 7.95 -6.64
C ILE A 207 7.52 8.09 -7.80
N VAL A 208 7.09 8.74 -8.87
CA VAL A 208 7.88 9.00 -10.08
C VAL A 208 8.07 10.50 -10.22
N VAL A 209 9.29 10.96 -9.98
CA VAL A 209 9.72 12.34 -10.16
C VAL A 209 10.56 12.37 -11.43
N GLU A 210 10.00 12.87 -12.53
CA GLU A 210 10.63 12.82 -13.85
C GLU A 210 11.82 13.80 -13.97
N ARG A 211 12.54 13.74 -15.10
CA ARG A 211 13.76 14.53 -15.36
C ARG A 211 13.58 16.01 -15.02
N GLY A 212 14.52 16.56 -14.23
CA GLY A 212 14.53 17.98 -13.86
C GLY A 212 13.42 18.43 -12.91
N ALA A 213 12.50 17.53 -12.53
CA ALA A 213 11.38 17.84 -11.66
C ALA A 213 11.80 17.94 -10.20
N ARG A 214 10.98 18.61 -9.38
CA ARG A 214 11.23 18.80 -7.95
C ARG A 214 9.95 18.60 -7.17
N ALA A 215 10.00 17.77 -6.13
CA ALA A 215 8.91 17.63 -5.18
C ALA A 215 9.44 17.26 -3.81
N THR A 216 8.62 17.50 -2.78
CA THR A 216 8.80 16.94 -1.46
C THR A 216 7.60 16.02 -1.21
N VAL A 217 7.84 14.75 -0.87
CA VAL A 217 6.76 13.81 -0.52
C VAL A 217 6.91 13.39 0.93
N VAL A 218 5.82 13.47 1.69
CA VAL A 218 5.74 13.06 3.09
C VAL A 218 4.80 11.88 3.21
N GLU A 219 5.32 10.71 3.61
CA GLU A 219 4.50 9.56 3.95
C GLU A 219 4.23 9.52 5.46
N THR A 220 2.96 9.57 5.84
CA THR A 220 2.52 9.50 7.24
C THR A 220 1.75 8.21 7.47
N TYR A 221 2.19 7.42 8.45
CA TYR A 221 1.50 6.21 8.89
C TYR A 221 0.98 6.44 10.32
N ALA A 222 -0.33 6.31 10.53
CA ALA A 222 -0.94 6.57 11.83
C ALA A 222 -2.08 5.60 12.15
N GLY A 223 -2.15 5.19 13.42
CA GLY A 223 -3.31 4.49 13.97
C GLY A 223 -4.28 5.49 14.61
N ILE A 224 -5.58 5.35 14.36
CA ILE A 224 -6.62 6.21 14.97
C ILE A 224 -7.34 5.57 16.17
N SER A 225 -6.92 4.37 16.56
CA SER A 225 -7.36 3.69 17.78
C SER A 225 -6.20 2.91 18.42
N GLU A 226 -6.42 2.40 19.63
CA GLU A 226 -5.45 1.54 20.33
C GLU A 226 -5.52 0.07 19.91
N GLY A 227 -6.35 -0.27 18.92
CA GLY A 227 -6.48 -1.63 18.45
C GLY A 227 -5.24 -2.12 17.71
N VAL A 228 -4.99 -3.43 17.75
CA VAL A 228 -3.84 -4.07 17.09
C VAL A 228 -4.07 -4.08 15.58
N TYR A 229 -3.08 -3.62 14.83
CA TYR A 229 -3.06 -3.70 13.38
C TYR A 229 -1.64 -3.98 12.89
N TRP A 230 -1.56 -4.43 11.64
CA TRP A 230 -0.30 -4.58 10.94
C TRP A 230 -0.31 -3.79 9.63
N THR A 231 0.71 -2.95 9.47
CA THR A 231 1.00 -2.25 8.23
C THR A 231 2.27 -2.83 7.61
N ASN A 232 2.13 -3.51 6.48
CA ASN A 232 3.26 -3.98 5.68
C ASN A 232 3.45 -3.04 4.47
N ALA A 233 4.18 -1.95 4.65
CA ALA A 233 4.32 -0.90 3.64
C ALA A 233 5.51 -1.13 2.69
N VAL A 234 5.35 -0.77 1.42
CA VAL A 234 6.42 -0.73 0.41
C VAL A 234 6.33 0.56 -0.38
N THR A 235 7.44 1.28 -0.48
CA THR A 235 7.56 2.53 -1.23
C THR A 235 8.65 2.39 -2.28
N GLU A 236 8.31 2.69 -3.53
CA GLU A 236 9.24 2.74 -4.66
C GLU A 236 9.34 4.19 -5.15
N VAL A 237 10.55 4.75 -5.12
CA VAL A 237 10.83 6.12 -5.56
C VAL A 237 11.74 6.10 -6.76
N VAL A 238 11.30 6.74 -7.84
CA VAL A 238 12.04 6.89 -9.10
C VAL A 238 12.35 8.36 -9.28
N VAL A 239 13.64 8.69 -9.28
CA VAL A 239 14.13 10.06 -9.44
C VAL A 239 14.86 10.16 -10.76
N GLY A 240 14.28 10.92 -11.69
CA GLY A 240 14.82 11.17 -13.02
C GLY A 240 16.11 11.99 -12.98
N GLU A 241 16.80 12.04 -14.12
CA GLU A 241 18.03 12.81 -14.25
C GLU A 241 17.81 14.29 -13.89
N GLY A 242 18.67 14.84 -13.02
CA GLY A 242 18.57 16.23 -12.56
C GLY A 242 17.37 16.55 -11.66
N ALA A 243 16.54 15.56 -11.34
CA ALA A 243 15.38 15.73 -10.47
C ALA A 243 15.75 15.77 -8.98
N ARG A 244 14.83 16.24 -8.13
CA ARG A 244 14.97 16.25 -6.66
C ARG A 244 13.68 15.78 -6.00
N ALA A 245 13.79 14.83 -5.09
CA ALA A 245 12.70 14.25 -4.31
C ALA A 245 13.14 14.13 -2.84
#